data_AF-A0AAV9PUM5-F1
#
_entry.id   AF-A0AAV9PUM5-F1
#
_cell.length_a   1.000
_cell.length_b   1.000
_cell.length_c   1.000
_cell.angle_alpha   90.00
_cell.angle_beta   90.00
_cell.angle_gamma   90.00
#
_symmetry.space_group_name_H-M   'P 1'
#
loop_
_entity.id
_entity.type
_entity.pdbx_description
1 polymer ?
#
loop_
_entity_poly.entity_id
_entity_poly.type
_entity_poly.pdbx_seq_one_letter_code
_entity_poly.pdbx_strand_id
1 'polypeptide(L)'
;MNGQPTAQNNRETGCDGEYPGFRNFSNPAHMQELADLWNIDYIRVPHWNQPTHIENMLKFIADGSIEMFWINGTNPLVSLPNLPMVRELLTKESLFVIAQDIFPTETTAIADVVLPAAAWGEKIGCFTNVDRTVHLSKKAVEPPGEAKSDFEIFCDFAKRMGFRDKDGEPLISWTDPSEAFDAWKKLSKGRPCDYPGLTYEKLSGGSGIQWPCNDEFPYGKERLFDDGKFFTDIDYCESFGHDLETGAPYTKNQYKAIAPAGRAILKPCHYLPEMESVDDDYPLQLSTGRRPLHFHTRTKTGRTPRLQQADPEPYVQVSKEDARKYTISEGDQVLVESRRGKVQVGARVGLMALGQVFIPFHFGYFDAHDGKARAANELTRQQWDPVSKQPQLKSGAVRVTKIDPSDEAQLQAPELQTAAARAKEEHNTKQARRAGAKRGEEPTEKFLGYWLGATFASIETLRDI
;
A
#
# COMPACT_ATOMS: atom_id res chain seq x y z
N MET A 1 4.23 -12.56 -7.12
CA MET A 1 3.43 -12.02 -8.26
C MET A 1 3.12 -10.56 -7.97
N ASN A 2 3.33 -9.67 -8.93
CA ASN A 2 3.10 -8.23 -8.76
C ASN A 2 1.69 -7.89 -9.24
N GLY A 3 0.91 -7.20 -8.40
CA GLY A 3 -0.46 -6.78 -8.74
C GLY A 3 -0.55 -5.31 -9.12
N GLN A 4 0.20 -4.43 -8.44
CA GLN A 4 0.25 -3.01 -8.75
C GLN A 4 1.26 -2.71 -9.85
N PRO A 5 1.04 -1.67 -10.69
CA PRO A 5 1.92 -1.32 -11.80
C PRO A 5 3.39 -1.09 -11.41
N THR A 6 3.65 -0.59 -10.19
CA THR A 6 5.00 -0.25 -9.69
C THR A 6 5.45 -1.11 -8.52
N ALA A 7 4.75 -2.21 -8.20
CA ALA A 7 5.17 -3.08 -7.09
C ALA A 7 6.58 -3.65 -7.31
N GLN A 8 7.01 -3.82 -8.57
CA GLN A 8 8.36 -4.27 -8.89
C GLN A 8 9.39 -3.16 -8.64
N ASN A 9 9.09 -1.90 -8.97
CA ASN A 9 9.96 -0.77 -8.64
C ASN A 9 10.15 -0.63 -7.15
N ASN A 10 9.07 -0.72 -6.37
CA ASN A 10 9.18 -0.57 -4.92
C ASN A 10 10.18 -1.57 -4.35
N ARG A 11 10.13 -2.84 -4.80
CA ARG A 11 11.10 -3.88 -4.42
C ARG A 11 12.52 -3.58 -4.85
N GLU A 12 12.67 -3.13 -6.09
CA GLU A 12 13.97 -2.73 -6.61
C GLU A 12 14.56 -1.62 -5.74
N THR A 13 13.79 -0.57 -5.48
CA THR A 13 14.25 0.63 -4.78
C THR A 13 14.21 0.52 -3.25
N GLY A 14 13.77 -0.60 -2.69
CA GLY A 14 13.70 -0.83 -1.24
C GLY A 14 12.55 -0.08 -0.52
N CYS A 15 11.46 0.23 -1.22
CA CYS A 15 10.35 1.00 -0.67
C CYS A 15 9.28 0.14 0.04
N ASP A 16 9.40 -1.18 0.06
CA ASP A 16 8.58 -2.14 0.81
C ASP A 16 9.26 -2.69 2.08
N GLY A 17 10.40 -2.08 2.44
CA GLY A 17 11.15 -2.36 3.65
C GLY A 17 12.54 -2.91 3.35
N GLU A 18 12.75 -3.56 2.20
CA GLU A 18 14.05 -4.08 1.78
C GLU A 18 15.07 -2.97 1.45
N TYR A 19 16.32 -3.34 1.18
CA TYR A 19 17.32 -2.38 0.74
C TYR A 19 17.43 -2.31 -0.77
N PRO A 20 17.67 -1.10 -1.33
CA PRO A 20 17.81 -0.85 -2.76
C PRO A 20 18.75 -1.85 -3.46
N GLY A 21 18.31 -2.36 -4.62
CA GLY A 21 19.05 -3.30 -5.44
C GLY A 21 19.09 -4.72 -4.84
N PHE A 22 18.04 -5.13 -4.14
CA PHE A 22 17.92 -6.45 -3.48
C PHE A 22 19.13 -6.73 -2.58
N ARG A 23 19.49 -5.76 -1.75
CA ARG A 23 20.66 -5.85 -0.86
C ARG A 23 20.28 -6.49 0.48
N ASN A 24 21.09 -7.45 0.90
CA ASN A 24 20.95 -8.06 2.22
C ASN A 24 21.44 -7.13 3.34
N PHE A 25 20.52 -6.71 4.21
CA PHE A 25 20.79 -5.86 5.38
C PHE A 25 21.81 -6.46 6.36
N SER A 26 21.94 -7.79 6.40
CA SER A 26 22.92 -8.51 7.24
C SER A 26 24.28 -8.71 6.55
N ASN A 27 24.44 -8.29 5.29
CA ASN A 27 25.73 -8.34 4.60
C ASN A 27 26.44 -6.97 4.75
N PRO A 28 27.53 -6.88 5.54
CA PRO A 28 28.22 -5.61 5.75
C PRO A 28 28.80 -5.03 4.46
N ALA A 29 29.20 -5.86 3.48
CA ALA A 29 29.69 -5.37 2.20
C ALA A 29 28.58 -4.65 1.42
N HIS A 30 27.38 -5.23 1.35
CA HIS A 30 26.24 -4.57 0.70
C HIS A 30 25.88 -3.24 1.37
N MET A 31 25.93 -3.18 2.69
CA MET A 31 25.59 -1.96 3.44
C MET A 31 26.69 -0.90 3.31
N GLN A 32 27.96 -1.32 3.23
CA GLN A 32 29.08 -0.43 2.93
C GLN A 32 28.97 0.16 1.52
N GLU A 33 28.60 -0.65 0.51
CA GLU A 33 28.34 -0.13 -0.84
C GLU A 33 27.27 0.97 -0.84
N LEU A 34 26.18 0.80 -0.07
CA LEU A 34 25.15 1.84 0.05
C LEU A 34 25.69 3.09 0.74
N ALA A 35 26.47 2.94 1.82
CA ALA A 35 27.12 4.05 2.50
C ALA A 35 28.01 4.85 1.54
N ASP A 36 28.80 4.16 0.74
CA ASP A 36 29.71 4.76 -0.23
C ASP A 36 28.93 5.46 -1.36
N LEU A 37 27.88 4.82 -1.89
CA LEU A 37 27.03 5.39 -2.95
C LEU A 37 26.26 6.63 -2.50
N TRP A 38 25.82 6.68 -1.24
CA TRP A 38 25.14 7.84 -0.64
C TRP A 38 26.10 8.85 0.00
N ASN A 39 27.40 8.57 -0.03
CA ASN A 39 28.44 9.37 0.60
C ASN A 39 28.19 9.64 2.10
N ILE A 40 27.72 8.63 2.84
CA ILE A 40 27.52 8.72 4.29
C ILE A 40 28.46 7.79 5.05
N ASP A 41 28.66 8.05 6.34
CA ASP A 41 29.35 7.10 7.20
C ASP A 41 28.55 5.80 7.31
N TYR A 42 29.23 4.65 7.31
CA TYR A 42 28.61 3.33 7.43
C TYR A 42 27.63 3.23 8.60
N ILE A 43 27.98 3.81 9.75
CA ILE A 43 27.15 3.81 10.96
C ILE A 43 25.79 4.52 10.77
N ARG A 44 25.67 5.38 9.75
CA ARG A 44 24.41 6.07 9.41
C ARG A 44 23.49 5.26 8.51
N VAL A 45 23.92 4.11 7.98
CA VAL A 45 23.04 3.18 7.27
C VAL A 45 22.24 2.38 8.31
N PRO A 46 20.91 2.54 8.41
CA PRO A 46 20.14 2.01 9.54
C PRO A 46 19.79 0.52 9.33
N HIS A 47 20.76 -0.39 9.43
CA HIS A 47 20.61 -1.82 9.07
C HIS A 47 20.76 -2.81 10.23
N TRP A 48 20.61 -2.34 11.47
CA TRP A 48 20.87 -3.13 12.68
C TRP A 48 19.84 -4.23 12.95
N ASN A 49 18.68 -4.16 12.31
CA ASN A 49 17.57 -5.11 12.42
C ASN A 49 16.96 -5.38 11.05
N GLN A 50 16.05 -6.35 10.98
CA GLN A 50 15.22 -6.51 9.79
C GLN A 50 14.43 -5.24 9.48
N PRO A 51 14.14 -5.00 8.20
CA PRO A 51 13.13 -4.05 7.76
C PRO A 51 11.88 -4.02 8.62
N THR A 52 11.46 -2.81 9.00
CA THR A 52 10.23 -2.63 9.78
C THR A 52 9.04 -2.69 8.84
N HIS A 53 8.26 -3.77 8.89
CA HIS A 53 7.02 -3.91 8.13
C HIS A 53 5.85 -3.16 8.79
N ILE A 54 4.79 -2.89 8.01
CA ILE A 54 3.64 -2.09 8.45
C ILE A 54 3.02 -2.56 9.78
N GLU A 55 2.87 -3.86 10.01
CA GLU A 55 2.29 -4.37 11.26
C GLU A 55 3.13 -4.03 12.49
N ASN A 56 4.46 -3.96 12.36
CA ASN A 56 5.31 -3.46 13.44
C ASN A 56 5.24 -1.94 13.55
N MET A 57 5.14 -1.21 12.43
CA MET A 57 4.90 0.24 12.48
C MET A 57 3.61 0.56 13.24
N LEU A 58 2.52 -0.18 13.03
CA LEU A 58 1.28 -0.02 13.78
C LEU A 58 1.47 -0.28 15.29
N LYS A 59 2.26 -1.30 15.68
CA LYS A 59 2.60 -1.52 17.10
C LYS A 59 3.39 -0.35 17.69
N PHE A 60 4.35 0.18 16.94
CA PHE A 60 5.13 1.34 17.37
C PHE A 60 4.29 2.63 17.44
N ILE A 61 3.24 2.75 16.63
CA ILE A 61 2.23 3.83 16.79
C ILE A 61 1.39 3.57 18.06
N ALA A 62 1.04 2.31 18.31
CA ALA A 62 0.26 1.93 19.49
C ALA A 62 1.02 2.22 20.79
N ASP A 63 2.31 1.93 20.86
CA ASP A 63 3.17 2.17 22.04
C ASP A 63 3.72 3.61 22.13
N GLY A 64 3.67 4.38 21.04
CA GLY A 64 4.12 5.77 20.97
C GLY A 64 5.56 5.96 20.51
N SER A 65 6.26 4.90 20.09
CA SER A 65 7.62 4.98 19.53
C SER A 65 7.64 5.62 18.12
N ILE A 66 6.54 5.54 17.37
CA ILE A 66 6.32 6.31 16.14
C ILE A 66 5.32 7.43 16.43
N GLU A 67 5.80 8.66 16.37
CA GLU A 67 5.00 9.88 16.58
C GLU A 67 4.70 10.63 15.27
N MET A 68 5.38 10.28 14.17
CA MET A 68 5.12 10.81 12.83
C MET A 68 4.97 9.67 11.83
N PHE A 69 3.91 9.72 11.03
CA PHE A 69 3.65 8.71 10.00
C PHE A 69 3.29 9.37 8.66
N TRP A 70 4.16 9.18 7.66
CA TRP A 70 3.98 9.72 6.31
C TRP A 70 3.43 8.63 5.38
N ILE A 71 2.19 8.79 4.96
CA ILE A 71 1.48 7.88 4.07
C ILE A 71 1.52 8.45 2.65
N ASN A 72 2.22 7.77 1.74
CA ASN A 72 2.35 8.18 0.34
C ASN A 72 1.61 7.22 -0.60
N GLY A 73 0.70 7.74 -1.42
CA GLY A 73 0.08 7.02 -2.54
C GLY A 73 -0.73 5.77 -2.15
N THR A 74 -1.20 5.67 -0.90
CA THR A 74 -1.94 4.52 -0.38
C THR A 74 -3.00 4.96 0.63
N ASN A 75 -4.04 4.12 0.79
CA ASN A 75 -5.21 4.41 1.62
C ASN A 75 -5.43 3.31 2.68
N PRO A 76 -4.62 3.29 3.76
CA PRO A 76 -4.66 2.25 4.79
C PRO A 76 -6.00 2.12 5.50
N LEU A 77 -6.79 3.21 5.59
CA LEU A 77 -8.13 3.22 6.20
C LEU A 77 -9.21 2.51 5.37
N VAL A 78 -8.82 1.88 4.26
CA VAL A 78 -9.65 0.94 3.49
C VAL A 78 -8.87 -0.34 3.20
N SER A 79 -7.56 -0.26 2.95
CA SER A 79 -6.77 -1.39 2.43
C SER A 79 -6.12 -2.28 3.49
N LEU A 80 -5.81 -1.78 4.69
CA LEU A 80 -5.24 -2.58 5.76
C LEU A 80 -6.29 -3.45 6.45
N PRO A 81 -5.93 -4.62 7.00
CA PRO A 81 -6.84 -5.45 7.77
C PRO A 81 -7.22 -4.79 9.10
N ASN A 82 -8.34 -5.21 9.68
CA ASN A 82 -8.80 -4.75 11.00
C ASN A 82 -8.94 -3.22 11.05
N LEU A 83 -9.78 -2.67 10.18
CA LEU A 83 -10.03 -1.23 10.10
C LEU A 83 -10.43 -0.57 11.43
N PRO A 84 -11.19 -1.21 12.35
CA PRO A 84 -11.43 -0.64 13.68
C PRO A 84 -10.15 -0.23 14.40
N MET A 85 -9.16 -1.13 14.46
CA MET A 85 -7.87 -0.87 15.09
C MET A 85 -7.03 0.13 14.29
N VAL A 86 -6.95 -0.02 12.95
CA VAL A 86 -6.16 0.91 12.12
C VAL A 86 -6.67 2.34 12.26
N ARG A 87 -7.99 2.52 12.28
CA ARG A 87 -8.63 3.81 12.48
C ARG A 87 -8.28 4.41 13.83
N GLU A 88 -8.39 3.64 14.90
CA GLU A 88 -8.01 4.09 16.25
C GLU A 88 -6.56 4.56 16.28
N LEU A 89 -5.63 3.78 15.71
CA LEU A 89 -4.21 4.12 15.72
C LEU A 89 -3.87 5.36 14.90
N LEU A 90 -4.44 5.48 13.69
CA LEU A 90 -4.14 6.60 12.79
C LEU A 90 -4.82 7.91 13.21
N THR A 91 -5.78 7.88 14.13
CA THR A 91 -6.40 9.08 14.69
C THR A 91 -5.94 9.44 16.11
N LYS A 92 -4.94 8.71 16.66
CA LYS A 92 -4.35 9.07 17.96
C LYS A 92 -3.88 10.53 17.95
N GLU A 93 -4.15 11.22 19.06
CA GLU A 93 -3.75 12.63 19.22
C GLU A 93 -2.22 12.81 19.20
N SER A 94 -1.48 11.79 19.66
CA SER A 94 -0.01 11.78 19.69
C SER A 94 0.65 11.47 18.35
N LEU A 95 -0.12 11.12 17.32
CA LEU A 95 0.40 10.78 16.01
C LEU A 95 0.21 11.94 15.03
N PHE A 96 1.31 12.43 14.47
CA PHE A 96 1.35 13.39 13.38
C PHE A 96 1.32 12.67 12.03
N VAL A 97 0.23 12.80 11.29
CA VAL A 97 -0.01 12.10 10.03
C VAL A 97 0.16 13.04 8.84
N ILE A 98 1.05 12.67 7.92
CA ILE A 98 1.16 13.31 6.60
C ILE A 98 0.52 12.37 5.58
N ALA A 99 -0.42 12.88 4.78
CA ALA A 99 -0.97 12.16 3.64
C ALA A 99 -0.55 12.84 2.34
N GLN A 100 0.15 12.12 1.48
CA GLN A 100 0.53 12.57 0.15
C GLN A 100 -0.22 11.73 -0.89
N ASP A 101 -1.25 12.32 -1.48
CA ASP A 101 -2.18 11.63 -2.36
C ASP A 101 -2.67 12.57 -3.48
N ILE A 102 -3.21 11.97 -4.54
CA ILE A 102 -3.75 12.67 -5.71
C ILE A 102 -5.21 13.09 -5.51
N PHE A 103 -5.93 12.43 -4.58
CA PHE A 103 -7.35 12.67 -4.33
C PHE A 103 -7.65 12.74 -2.83
N PRO A 104 -8.75 13.40 -2.43
CA PRO A 104 -9.33 13.21 -1.11
C PRO A 104 -9.72 11.75 -0.88
N THR A 105 -9.23 11.17 0.21
CA THR A 105 -9.48 9.81 0.68
C THR A 105 -9.82 9.81 2.16
N GLU A 106 -10.19 8.64 2.68
CA GLU A 106 -10.35 8.38 4.11
C GLU A 106 -9.07 8.72 4.88
N THR A 107 -7.91 8.45 4.28
CA THR A 107 -6.60 8.72 4.88
C THR A 107 -6.27 10.21 4.88
N THR A 108 -6.53 10.94 3.78
CA THR A 108 -6.32 12.40 3.79
C THR A 108 -7.27 13.11 4.76
N ALA A 109 -8.46 12.56 5.00
CA ALA A 109 -9.45 13.15 5.89
C ALA A 109 -9.02 13.16 7.37
N ILE A 110 -8.12 12.26 7.78
CA ILE A 110 -7.58 12.24 9.15
C ILE A 110 -6.19 12.90 9.26
N ALA A 111 -5.61 13.31 8.13
CA ALA A 111 -4.24 13.78 8.10
C ALA A 111 -4.09 15.17 8.76
N ASP A 112 -2.95 15.34 9.44
CA ASP A 112 -2.55 16.63 9.99
C ASP A 112 -2.10 17.55 8.85
N VAL A 113 -1.37 17.00 7.88
CA VAL A 113 -0.95 17.67 6.64
C VAL A 113 -1.33 16.83 5.42
N VAL A 114 -1.90 17.47 4.40
CA VAL A 114 -2.13 16.86 3.09
C VAL A 114 -1.21 17.53 2.07
N LEU A 115 -0.42 16.72 1.34
CA LEU A 115 0.46 17.17 0.26
C LEU A 115 -0.12 16.73 -1.09
N PRO A 116 -0.60 17.66 -1.94
CA PRO A 116 -1.20 17.30 -3.23
C PRO A 116 -0.14 16.75 -4.18
N ALA A 117 -0.29 15.49 -4.58
CA ALA A 117 0.63 14.83 -5.50
C ALA A 117 0.12 14.86 -6.95
N ALA A 118 1.03 14.90 -7.91
CA ALA A 118 0.73 14.78 -9.33
C ALA A 118 0.39 13.33 -9.71
N ALA A 119 -0.62 13.14 -10.57
CA ALA A 119 -1.04 11.85 -11.12
C ALA A 119 -0.06 11.31 -12.18
N TRP A 120 -0.34 10.12 -12.74
CA TRP A 120 0.61 9.43 -13.62
C TRP A 120 0.96 10.24 -14.88
N GLY A 121 -0.04 10.87 -15.51
CA GLY A 121 0.13 11.64 -16.75
C GLY A 121 0.70 13.04 -16.54
N GLU A 122 0.87 13.45 -15.28
CA GLU A 122 1.28 14.80 -14.89
C GLU A 122 2.77 14.88 -14.53
N LYS A 123 3.47 13.73 -14.54
CA LYS A 123 4.87 13.62 -14.17
C LYS A 123 5.61 12.63 -15.07
N ILE A 124 6.94 12.75 -15.07
CA ILE A 124 7.84 11.81 -15.73
C ILE A 124 8.37 10.80 -14.71
N GLY A 125 8.58 9.56 -15.15
CA GLY A 125 9.20 8.53 -14.31
C GLY A 125 9.21 7.16 -14.98
N CYS A 126 9.83 6.19 -14.31
CA CYS A 126 9.92 4.82 -14.81
C CYS A 126 8.96 3.89 -14.06
N PHE A 127 8.44 2.90 -14.77
CA PHE A 127 7.56 1.85 -14.26
C PHE A 127 8.14 0.49 -14.62
N THR A 128 8.35 -0.39 -13.66
CA THR A 128 8.74 -1.78 -13.87
C THR A 128 7.54 -2.67 -13.62
N ASN A 129 7.12 -3.42 -14.63
CA ASN A 129 5.97 -4.30 -14.58
C ASN A 129 6.31 -5.67 -13.93
N VAL A 130 5.39 -6.64 -14.01
CA VAL A 130 5.53 -7.97 -13.39
C VAL A 130 6.66 -8.83 -13.98
N ASP A 131 7.03 -8.61 -15.23
CA ASP A 131 8.06 -9.41 -15.93
C ASP A 131 9.43 -8.72 -15.97
N ARG A 132 9.61 -7.66 -15.17
CA ARG A 132 10.82 -6.83 -15.06
C ARG A 132 11.02 -5.84 -16.22
N THR A 133 10.06 -5.69 -17.12
CA THR A 133 10.12 -4.67 -18.17
C THR A 133 9.99 -3.29 -17.57
N VAL A 134 11.01 -2.48 -17.77
CA VAL A 134 11.08 -1.06 -17.43
C VAL A 134 10.50 -0.24 -18.56
N HIS A 135 9.56 0.64 -18.25
CA HIS A 135 8.90 1.57 -19.15
C HIS A 135 9.18 3.00 -18.71
N LEU A 136 9.33 3.93 -19.67
CA LEU A 136 9.33 5.36 -19.38
C LEU A 136 7.92 5.92 -19.56
N SER A 137 7.35 6.47 -18.50
CA SER A 137 6.14 7.29 -18.55
C SER A 137 6.53 8.75 -18.73
N LYS A 138 6.14 9.35 -19.85
CA LYS A 138 6.36 10.77 -20.12
C LYS A 138 5.20 11.60 -19.57
N LYS A 139 5.53 12.81 -19.13
CA LYS A 139 4.53 13.81 -18.79
C LYS A 139 3.71 14.16 -20.03
N ALA A 140 2.39 14.09 -19.90
CA ALA A 140 1.42 14.37 -20.95
C ALA A 140 0.67 15.69 -20.72
N VAL A 141 0.45 16.07 -19.46
CA VAL A 141 -0.23 17.30 -19.06
C VAL A 141 0.46 17.92 -17.84
N GLU A 142 0.16 19.18 -17.54
CA GLU A 142 0.63 19.83 -16.31
C GLU A 142 -0.18 19.34 -15.08
N PRO A 143 0.46 19.20 -13.90
CA PRO A 143 -0.26 18.93 -12.66
C PRO A 143 -1.27 20.06 -12.35
N PRO A 144 -2.46 19.74 -11.83
CA PRO A 144 -3.46 20.74 -11.51
C PRO A 144 -3.11 21.51 -10.22
N GLY A 145 -3.47 22.80 -10.18
CA GLY A 145 -3.34 23.64 -8.99
C GLY A 145 -1.89 23.71 -8.48
N GLU A 146 -1.68 23.33 -7.22
CA GLU A 146 -0.37 23.32 -6.56
C GLU A 146 0.24 21.91 -6.46
N ALA A 147 -0.33 20.93 -7.19
CA ALA A 147 0.15 19.57 -7.16
C ALA A 147 1.59 19.48 -7.69
N LYS A 148 2.42 18.70 -7.00
CA LYS A 148 3.82 18.44 -7.39
C LYS A 148 4.05 16.96 -7.58
N SER A 149 5.02 16.56 -8.39
CA SER A 149 5.42 15.15 -8.42
C SER A 149 5.92 14.70 -7.05
N ASP A 150 5.75 13.41 -6.71
CA ASP A 150 6.26 12.88 -5.44
C ASP A 150 7.76 13.13 -5.27
N PHE A 151 8.51 13.07 -6.37
CA PHE A 151 9.92 13.40 -6.45
C PHE A 151 10.20 14.83 -5.96
N GLU A 152 9.52 15.83 -6.53
CA GLU A 152 9.69 17.24 -6.13
C GLU A 152 9.33 17.48 -4.66
N ILE A 153 8.29 16.79 -4.16
CA ILE A 153 7.89 16.88 -2.76
C ILE A 153 9.01 16.34 -1.85
N PHE A 154 9.58 15.18 -2.16
CA PHE A 154 10.69 14.62 -1.38
C PHE A 154 11.97 15.45 -1.47
N CYS A 155 12.30 16.00 -2.65
CA CYS A 155 13.46 16.89 -2.80
C CYS A 155 13.28 18.19 -2.00
N ASP A 156 12.09 18.82 -2.03
CA ASP A 156 11.81 20.02 -1.23
C ASP A 156 11.85 19.71 0.27
N PHE A 157 11.29 18.58 0.70
CA PHE A 157 11.37 18.12 2.09
C PHE A 157 12.83 17.93 2.53
N ALA A 158 13.63 17.17 1.77
CA ALA A 158 15.04 16.92 2.09
C ALA A 158 15.85 18.22 2.18
N LYS A 159 15.59 19.18 1.28
CA LYS A 159 16.21 20.51 1.29
C LYS A 159 15.86 21.29 2.55
N ARG A 160 14.58 21.33 2.94
CA ARG A 160 14.09 22.04 4.14
C ARG A 160 14.59 21.42 5.44
N MET A 161 14.69 20.10 5.49
CA MET A 161 15.27 19.37 6.62
C MET A 161 16.80 19.55 6.70
N GLY A 162 17.43 20.03 5.63
CA GLY A 162 18.86 20.27 5.60
C GLY A 162 19.66 18.97 5.69
N PHE A 163 19.20 17.88 5.07
CA PHE A 163 19.96 16.62 5.06
C PHE A 163 21.30 16.80 4.34
N ARG A 164 22.35 16.23 4.94
CA ARG A 164 23.74 16.38 4.51
C ARG A 164 24.43 15.03 4.44
N ASP A 165 25.32 14.88 3.47
CA ASP A 165 26.25 13.77 3.40
C ASP A 165 27.43 13.95 4.38
N LYS A 166 28.44 13.08 4.34
CA LYS A 166 29.58 13.14 5.27
C LYS A 166 30.55 14.29 4.98
N ASP A 167 30.50 14.87 3.78
CA ASP A 167 31.34 16.01 3.37
C ASP A 167 30.66 17.37 3.62
N GLY A 168 29.40 17.35 4.08
CA GLY A 168 28.63 18.55 4.35
C GLY A 168 27.89 19.11 3.14
N GLU A 169 27.79 18.34 2.06
CA GLU A 169 26.99 18.66 0.88
C GLU A 169 25.56 18.13 1.01
N PRO A 170 24.57 18.63 0.25
CA PRO A 170 23.21 18.11 0.28
C PRO A 170 23.15 16.62 -0.06
N LEU A 171 22.55 15.81 0.83
CA LEU A 171 22.42 14.36 0.63
C LEU A 171 21.59 14.02 -0.62
N ILE A 172 20.51 14.76 -0.83
CA ILE A 172 19.68 14.69 -2.03
C ILE A 172 19.97 15.94 -2.86
N SER A 173 20.77 15.77 -3.91
CA SER A 173 21.22 16.85 -4.79
C SER A 173 20.45 16.94 -6.11
N TRP A 174 19.54 15.99 -6.35
CA TRP A 174 18.80 15.90 -7.60
C TRP A 174 17.78 17.02 -7.75
N THR A 175 17.71 17.57 -8.96
CA THR A 175 16.76 18.61 -9.36
C THR A 175 15.76 18.11 -10.40
N ASP A 176 16.08 17.04 -11.12
CA ASP A 176 15.21 16.42 -12.13
C ASP A 176 15.18 14.88 -11.97
N PRO A 177 14.05 14.21 -12.28
CA PRO A 177 13.94 12.75 -12.22
C PRO A 177 14.98 11.96 -13.02
N SER A 178 15.53 12.54 -14.10
CA SER A 178 16.61 11.90 -14.88
C SER A 178 17.91 11.77 -14.08
N GLU A 179 18.23 12.73 -13.21
CA GLU A 179 19.41 12.66 -12.34
C GLU A 179 19.24 11.56 -11.27
N ALA A 180 18.03 11.41 -10.72
CA ALA A 180 17.70 10.33 -9.82
C ALA A 180 17.74 8.97 -10.52
N PHE A 181 17.31 8.90 -11.78
CA PHE A 181 17.43 7.70 -12.60
C PHE A 181 18.90 7.33 -12.88
N ASP A 182 19.77 8.31 -13.14
CA ASP A 182 21.21 8.08 -13.30
C ASP A 182 21.88 7.66 -11.99
N ALA A 183 21.45 8.20 -10.84
CA ALA A 183 21.88 7.73 -9.54
C ALA A 183 21.43 6.28 -9.29
N TRP A 184 20.18 5.95 -9.65
CA TRP A 184 19.66 4.59 -9.58
C TRP A 184 20.44 3.61 -10.46
N LYS A 185 20.80 3.99 -11.69
CA LYS A 185 21.66 3.18 -12.58
C LYS A 185 23.01 2.84 -11.96
N LYS A 186 23.62 3.79 -11.26
CA LYS A 186 24.87 3.57 -10.52
C LYS A 186 24.65 2.62 -9.35
N LEU A 187 23.58 2.85 -8.58
CA LEU A 187 23.26 2.06 -7.38
C LEU A 187 22.91 0.61 -7.70
N SER A 188 22.23 0.37 -8.81
CA SER A 188 21.78 -0.96 -9.20
C SER A 188 22.83 -1.75 -9.99
N LYS A 189 23.97 -1.11 -10.34
CA LYS A 189 25.06 -1.75 -11.07
C LYS A 189 25.51 -3.05 -10.41
N GLY A 190 25.47 -4.16 -11.15
CA GLY A 190 25.87 -5.49 -10.67
C GLY A 190 24.91 -6.14 -9.66
N ARG A 191 23.78 -5.50 -9.32
CA ARG A 191 22.68 -6.09 -8.56
C ARG A 191 21.72 -6.82 -9.50
N PRO A 192 20.76 -7.62 -9.00
CA PRO A 192 19.83 -8.33 -9.87
C PRO A 192 19.12 -7.40 -10.88
N CYS A 193 18.64 -6.24 -10.43
CA CYS A 193 18.05 -5.18 -11.26
C CYS A 193 19.10 -4.23 -11.86
N ASP A 194 20.03 -4.79 -12.63
CA ASP A 194 21.15 -4.04 -13.24
C ASP A 194 20.67 -3.09 -14.35
N TYR A 195 20.81 -1.77 -14.15
CA TYR A 195 20.31 -0.72 -15.06
C TYR A 195 21.36 0.11 -15.85
N PRO A 196 22.70 0.02 -15.70
CA PRO A 196 23.65 0.90 -16.39
C PRO A 196 23.44 1.04 -17.91
N GLY A 197 22.95 -0.02 -18.57
CA GLY A 197 22.65 -0.02 -19.99
C GLY A 197 21.35 0.68 -20.38
N LEU A 198 20.49 1.04 -19.42
CA LEU A 198 19.24 1.77 -19.66
C LEU A 198 19.47 3.28 -19.75
N THR A 199 18.75 3.92 -20.68
CA THR A 199 18.66 5.37 -20.79
C THR A 199 17.22 5.75 -21.15
N TYR A 200 16.85 7.01 -20.91
CA TYR A 200 15.52 7.49 -21.30
C TYR A 200 15.30 7.40 -22.82
N GLU A 201 16.35 7.57 -23.62
CA GLU A 201 16.31 7.41 -25.08
C GLU A 201 15.99 5.97 -25.46
N LYS A 202 16.69 4.99 -24.86
CA LYS A 202 16.41 3.56 -25.10
C LYS A 202 14.98 3.19 -24.70
N LEU A 203 14.54 3.65 -23.52
CA LEU A 203 13.19 3.38 -23.03
C LEU A 203 12.09 4.10 -23.83
N SER A 204 12.42 5.22 -24.48
CA SER A 204 11.48 5.95 -25.35
C SER A 204 11.23 5.25 -26.70
N GLY A 205 12.10 4.32 -27.12
CA GLY A 205 12.10 3.75 -28.46
C GLY A 205 11.16 2.56 -28.70
N GLY A 206 10.49 2.03 -27.67
CA GLY A 206 9.70 0.80 -27.79
C GLY A 206 8.85 0.46 -26.57
N SER A 207 8.49 -0.81 -26.42
CA SER A 207 7.62 -1.34 -25.35
C SER A 207 8.32 -1.59 -24.02
N GLY A 208 9.35 -0.79 -23.70
CA GLY A 208 10.20 -0.98 -22.52
C GLY A 208 11.28 -2.05 -22.68
N ILE A 209 12.10 -2.23 -21.63
CA ILE A 209 13.27 -3.13 -21.63
C ILE A 209 13.31 -3.94 -20.33
N GLN A 210 13.44 -5.26 -20.42
CA GLN A 210 13.56 -6.14 -19.25
C GLN A 210 14.96 -6.07 -18.64
N TRP A 211 15.05 -5.78 -17.35
CA TRP A 211 16.33 -5.87 -16.65
C TRP A 211 16.73 -7.32 -16.37
N PRO A 212 18.04 -7.63 -16.26
CA PRO A 212 19.20 -6.71 -16.33
C PRO A 212 19.45 -6.16 -17.74
N CYS A 213 19.87 -4.90 -17.82
CA CYS A 213 20.34 -4.26 -19.05
C CYS A 213 21.68 -3.56 -18.78
N ASN A 214 22.76 -4.12 -19.33
CA ASN A 214 24.15 -3.77 -19.06
C ASN A 214 25.03 -4.13 -20.29
N ASP A 215 26.36 -4.14 -20.15
CA ASP A 215 27.28 -4.43 -21.27
C ASP A 215 27.14 -5.86 -21.80
N GLU A 216 26.78 -6.82 -20.95
CA GLU A 216 26.54 -8.22 -21.33
C GLU A 216 25.17 -8.38 -22.00
N PHE A 217 24.16 -7.66 -21.50
CA PHE A 217 22.77 -7.67 -21.98
C PHE A 217 22.33 -6.28 -22.45
N PRO A 218 22.88 -5.74 -23.55
CA PRO A 218 22.66 -4.33 -23.95
C PRO A 218 21.22 -3.99 -24.34
N TYR A 219 20.38 -5.01 -24.56
CA TYR A 219 18.96 -4.93 -24.90
C TYR A 219 18.05 -5.56 -23.84
N GLY A 220 18.58 -5.85 -22.65
CA GLY A 220 17.85 -6.55 -21.61
C GLY A 220 18.01 -8.08 -21.66
N LYS A 221 17.52 -8.76 -20.62
CA LYS A 221 17.48 -10.24 -20.53
C LYS A 221 16.09 -10.74 -20.17
N GLU A 222 15.44 -11.40 -21.13
CA GLU A 222 14.06 -11.89 -21.02
C GLU A 222 13.92 -13.00 -19.96
N ARG A 223 14.78 -14.01 -20.03
CA ARG A 223 14.76 -15.17 -19.14
C ARG A 223 15.95 -15.14 -18.19
N LEU A 224 15.69 -14.98 -16.89
CA LEU A 224 16.72 -15.19 -15.86
C LEU A 224 16.98 -16.69 -15.64
N PHE A 225 18.19 -17.00 -15.18
CA PHE A 225 18.60 -18.34 -14.72
C PHE A 225 18.49 -19.44 -15.79
N ASP A 226 18.55 -19.07 -17.07
CA ASP A 226 18.63 -19.99 -18.21
C ASP A 226 19.94 -20.81 -18.21
N ASP A 227 20.94 -20.36 -17.47
CA ASP A 227 22.20 -21.04 -17.18
C ASP A 227 22.17 -21.89 -15.89
N GLY A 228 21.05 -21.91 -15.16
CA GLY A 228 20.90 -22.63 -13.90
C GLY A 228 21.62 -22.00 -12.70
N LYS A 229 22.11 -20.76 -12.81
CA LYS A 229 22.79 -20.04 -11.72
C LYS A 229 21.87 -19.03 -11.05
N PHE A 230 21.43 -19.32 -9.84
CA PHE A 230 20.55 -18.49 -9.04
C PHE A 230 21.34 -17.51 -8.17
N PHE A 231 20.68 -16.44 -7.73
CA PHE A 231 21.23 -15.42 -6.82
C PHE A 231 21.30 -15.90 -5.37
N THR A 232 21.88 -17.07 -5.14
CA THR A 232 21.94 -17.72 -3.82
C THR A 232 23.35 -17.72 -3.22
N ASP A 233 24.34 -17.17 -3.90
CA ASP A 233 25.68 -17.05 -3.33
C ASP A 233 25.68 -16.16 -2.09
N ILE A 234 26.42 -16.57 -1.06
CA ILE A 234 26.35 -15.99 0.30
C ILE A 234 26.70 -14.51 0.34
N ASP A 235 27.60 -14.06 -0.53
CA ASP A 235 28.04 -12.67 -0.59
C ASP A 235 27.22 -11.84 -1.59
N TYR A 236 26.23 -12.45 -2.27
CA TYR A 236 25.40 -11.80 -3.28
C TYR A 236 23.91 -11.76 -2.93
N CYS A 237 23.39 -12.85 -2.38
CA CYS A 237 21.96 -13.06 -2.11
C CYS A 237 21.33 -11.91 -1.32
N GLU A 238 20.04 -11.66 -1.59
CA GLU A 238 19.25 -10.63 -0.91
C GLU A 238 18.93 -10.98 0.54
N SER A 239 18.85 -12.28 0.85
CA SER A 239 18.50 -12.76 2.17
C SER A 239 19.11 -14.13 2.41
N PHE A 240 19.48 -14.39 3.66
CA PHE A 240 19.83 -15.72 4.14
C PHE A 240 18.60 -16.63 4.31
N GLY A 241 17.41 -16.07 4.07
CA GLY A 241 16.13 -16.75 4.20
C GLY A 241 15.67 -16.87 5.66
N HIS A 242 14.54 -17.53 5.81
CA HIS A 242 13.86 -17.71 7.09
C HIS A 242 13.44 -19.16 7.27
N ASP A 243 13.25 -19.51 8.53
CA ASP A 243 12.39 -20.62 8.93
C ASP A 243 10.95 -20.32 8.51
N LEU A 244 10.32 -21.24 7.79
CA LEU A 244 9.01 -20.98 7.16
C LEU A 244 7.83 -21.02 8.14
N GLU A 245 8.00 -21.63 9.32
CA GLU A 245 6.92 -21.77 10.30
C GLU A 245 6.95 -20.62 11.32
N THR A 246 8.14 -20.31 11.83
CA THR A 246 8.35 -19.29 12.85
C THR A 246 8.63 -17.91 12.26
N GLY A 247 9.11 -17.86 11.01
CA GLY A 247 9.57 -16.62 10.39
C GLY A 247 10.90 -16.12 10.94
N ALA A 248 11.63 -16.92 11.72
CA ALA A 248 12.92 -16.55 12.25
C ALA A 248 13.96 -16.44 11.11
N PRO A 249 14.70 -15.33 10.98
CA PRO A 249 15.76 -15.23 9.99
C PRO A 249 16.88 -16.22 10.26
N TYR A 250 17.44 -16.76 9.18
CA TYR A 250 18.69 -17.51 9.27
C TYR A 250 19.87 -16.55 9.40
N THR A 251 20.79 -16.93 10.29
CA THR A 251 22.12 -16.33 10.38
C THR A 251 22.96 -16.64 9.14
N LYS A 252 24.02 -15.84 8.90
CA LYS A 252 25.04 -16.14 7.87
C LYS A 252 25.64 -17.55 8.02
N ASN A 253 25.85 -18.02 9.25
CA ASN A 253 26.44 -19.35 9.51
C ASN A 253 25.48 -20.49 9.13
N GLN A 254 24.19 -20.35 9.46
CA GLN A 254 23.16 -21.31 9.05
C GLN A 254 23.05 -21.37 7.53
N TYR A 255 23.05 -20.22 6.85
CA TYR A 255 23.00 -20.18 5.39
C TYR A 255 24.25 -20.78 4.74
N LYS A 256 25.44 -20.52 5.32
CA LYS A 256 26.69 -21.13 4.88
C LYS A 256 26.64 -22.66 4.95
N ALA A 257 25.99 -23.23 5.97
CA ALA A 257 25.82 -24.67 6.10
C ALA A 257 24.90 -25.28 5.02
N ILE A 258 23.94 -24.50 4.48
CA ILE A 258 23.11 -24.91 3.33
C ILE A 258 23.95 -25.01 2.06
N ALA A 259 25.01 -24.18 1.93
CA ALA A 259 25.94 -24.16 0.80
C ALA A 259 25.26 -24.19 -0.58
N PRO A 260 24.37 -23.22 -0.87
CA PRO A 260 23.56 -23.25 -2.08
C PRO A 260 24.40 -23.17 -3.36
N ALA A 261 25.51 -22.42 -3.36
CA ALA A 261 26.50 -22.35 -4.44
C ALA A 261 25.85 -22.09 -5.82
N GLY A 262 25.09 -21.00 -5.92
CA GLY A 262 24.34 -20.64 -7.12
C GLY A 262 23.20 -21.59 -7.50
N ARG A 263 22.82 -22.58 -6.67
CA ARG A 263 21.69 -23.49 -6.96
C ARG A 263 20.41 -23.02 -6.29
N ALA A 264 19.29 -23.46 -6.85
CA ALA A 264 17.98 -23.34 -6.23
C ALA A 264 17.93 -24.12 -4.89
N ILE A 265 17.20 -23.58 -3.92
CA ILE A 265 17.04 -24.18 -2.59
C ILE A 265 15.64 -24.81 -2.51
N LEU A 266 15.58 -26.11 -2.27
CA LEU A 266 14.33 -26.81 -1.99
C LEU A 266 14.03 -26.74 -0.50
N LYS A 267 12.88 -26.15 -0.13
CA LYS A 267 12.43 -26.06 1.27
C LYS A 267 11.16 -26.86 1.47
N PRO A 268 11.15 -27.90 2.34
CA PRO A 268 9.91 -28.52 2.77
C PRO A 268 9.15 -27.59 3.71
N CYS A 269 7.82 -27.70 3.72
CA CYS A 269 6.97 -27.04 4.72
C CYS A 269 5.82 -27.98 5.11
N HIS A 270 5.35 -27.83 6.34
CA HIS A 270 4.15 -28.49 6.82
C HIS A 270 2.92 -27.63 6.52
N TYR A 271 1.77 -28.29 6.33
CA TYR A 271 0.49 -27.59 6.34
C TYR A 271 0.22 -27.06 7.74
N LEU A 272 -0.02 -25.76 7.85
CA LEU A 272 -0.45 -25.11 9.08
C LEU A 272 -1.92 -24.71 8.94
N PRO A 273 -2.80 -25.11 9.88
CA PRO A 273 -4.19 -24.73 9.83
C PRO A 273 -4.37 -23.23 10.04
N GLU A 274 -5.50 -22.70 9.58
CA GLU A 274 -5.86 -21.30 9.81
C GLU A 274 -6.06 -21.04 11.30
N MET A 275 -5.51 -19.93 11.80
CA MET A 275 -5.62 -19.54 13.21
C MET A 275 -7.04 -19.13 13.61
N GLU A 276 -7.87 -18.72 12.65
CA GLU A 276 -9.29 -18.45 12.84
C GLU A 276 -10.10 -19.35 11.92
N SER A 277 -10.71 -20.37 12.50
CA SER A 277 -11.65 -21.26 11.82
C SER A 277 -13.10 -20.83 12.09
N VAL A 278 -14.01 -21.33 11.26
CA VAL A 278 -15.46 -21.21 11.48
C VAL A 278 -15.88 -21.95 12.76
N ASP A 279 -16.92 -21.45 13.42
CA ASP A 279 -17.57 -22.06 14.58
C ASP A 279 -19.09 -21.84 14.54
N ASP A 280 -19.79 -22.22 15.60
CA ASP A 280 -21.26 -22.11 15.67
C ASP A 280 -21.74 -20.64 15.62
N ASP A 281 -20.94 -19.70 16.13
CA ASP A 281 -21.26 -18.26 16.13
C ASP A 281 -20.99 -17.61 14.76
N TYR A 282 -19.92 -18.05 14.08
CA TYR A 282 -19.43 -17.56 12.79
C TYR A 282 -19.21 -18.73 11.80
N PRO A 283 -20.29 -19.28 11.22
CA PRO A 283 -20.26 -20.56 10.50
C PRO A 283 -19.76 -20.47 9.04
N LEU A 284 -19.39 -19.29 8.54
CA LEU A 284 -19.01 -19.08 7.15
C LEU A 284 -17.59 -18.54 7.02
N GLN A 285 -16.83 -19.10 6.08
CA GLN A 285 -15.48 -18.65 5.77
C GLN A 285 -15.52 -17.42 4.86
N LEU A 286 -14.91 -16.31 5.29
CA LEU A 286 -14.77 -15.08 4.52
C LEU A 286 -13.53 -15.12 3.62
N SER A 287 -13.73 -14.77 2.36
CA SER A 287 -12.66 -14.38 1.45
C SER A 287 -12.92 -12.98 0.92
N THR A 288 -11.87 -12.16 0.83
CA THR A 288 -11.95 -10.83 0.19
C THR A 288 -11.28 -10.85 -1.17
N GLY A 289 -11.66 -9.97 -2.10
CA GLY A 289 -10.91 -9.88 -3.35
C GLY A 289 -11.34 -8.76 -4.27
N ARG A 290 -11.12 -8.97 -5.57
CA ARG A 290 -11.26 -7.92 -6.58
C ARG A 290 -12.38 -8.22 -7.57
N ARG A 291 -12.97 -7.15 -8.09
CA ARG A 291 -13.84 -7.12 -9.25
C ARG A 291 -13.09 -6.42 -10.40
N PRO A 292 -13.34 -6.81 -11.66
CA PRO A 292 -12.54 -6.33 -12.79
C PRO A 292 -12.67 -4.82 -13.06
N LEU A 293 -13.80 -4.21 -12.70
CA LEU A 293 -14.08 -2.80 -13.03
C LEU A 293 -13.44 -1.81 -12.07
N HIS A 294 -13.04 -2.25 -10.88
CA HIS A 294 -12.49 -1.38 -9.85
C HIS A 294 -11.06 -1.76 -9.48
N PHE A 295 -10.22 -0.75 -9.28
CA PHE A 295 -8.85 -0.94 -8.83
C PHE A 295 -8.72 -0.52 -7.37
N HIS A 296 -8.33 -1.48 -6.52
CA HIS A 296 -8.10 -1.28 -5.08
C HIS A 296 -9.20 -0.44 -4.44
N THR A 297 -8.86 0.59 -3.66
CA THR A 297 -9.80 1.37 -2.84
C THR A 297 -10.64 2.37 -3.66
N ARG A 298 -10.76 2.17 -4.98
CA ARG A 298 -11.61 2.95 -5.90
C ARG A 298 -11.31 4.45 -5.97
N THR A 299 -10.21 4.92 -5.39
CA THR A 299 -9.88 6.36 -5.37
C THR A 299 -9.74 6.92 -6.77
N LYS A 300 -9.31 6.11 -7.75
CA LYS A 300 -9.31 6.45 -9.19
C LYS A 300 -10.58 5.95 -9.90
N THR A 301 -10.83 4.64 -9.89
CA THR A 301 -11.88 4.03 -10.72
C THR A 301 -13.30 4.39 -10.29
N GLY A 302 -13.54 4.62 -9.00
CA GLY A 302 -14.84 5.08 -8.49
C GLY A 302 -15.21 6.50 -8.93
N ARG A 303 -14.22 7.30 -9.37
CA ARG A 303 -14.43 8.63 -9.95
C ARG A 303 -14.66 8.60 -11.46
N THR A 304 -14.61 7.43 -12.09
CA THR A 304 -14.93 7.28 -13.52
C THR A 304 -16.42 6.94 -13.65
N PRO A 305 -17.28 7.82 -14.20
CA PRO A 305 -18.73 7.64 -14.18
C PRO A 305 -19.21 6.31 -14.76
N ARG A 306 -18.60 5.86 -15.86
CA ARG A 306 -18.95 4.58 -16.50
C ARG A 306 -18.62 3.36 -15.63
N LEU A 307 -17.45 3.36 -14.97
CA LEU A 307 -17.05 2.27 -14.09
C LEU A 307 -17.91 2.27 -12.81
N GLN A 308 -18.20 3.46 -12.29
CA GLN A 308 -19.03 3.62 -11.11
C GLN A 308 -20.48 3.18 -11.34
N GLN A 309 -21.08 3.56 -12.47
CA GLN A 309 -22.43 3.14 -12.83
C GLN A 309 -22.53 1.62 -13.02
N ALA A 310 -21.49 0.99 -13.57
CA ALA A 310 -21.48 -0.44 -13.84
C ALA A 310 -21.31 -1.30 -12.58
N ASP A 311 -20.72 -0.76 -11.51
CA ASP A 311 -20.40 -1.51 -10.31
C ASP A 311 -20.42 -0.63 -9.04
N PRO A 312 -21.60 -0.11 -8.66
CA PRO A 312 -21.71 1.04 -7.76
C PRO A 312 -21.48 0.72 -6.28
N GLU A 313 -21.87 -0.48 -5.84
CA GLU A 313 -21.90 -0.86 -4.42
C GLU A 313 -21.19 -2.20 -4.17
N PRO A 314 -20.73 -2.45 -2.93
CA PRO A 314 -20.27 -3.77 -2.51
C PRO A 314 -21.46 -4.73 -2.30
N TYR A 315 -21.17 -6.02 -2.37
CA TYR A 315 -22.10 -7.09 -2.00
C TYR A 315 -21.35 -8.21 -1.29
N VAL A 316 -22.09 -9.05 -0.56
CA VAL A 316 -21.62 -10.36 -0.14
C VAL A 316 -22.14 -11.43 -1.09
N GLN A 317 -21.24 -12.23 -1.63
CA GLN A 317 -21.59 -13.36 -2.47
C GLN A 317 -21.68 -14.63 -1.63
N VAL A 318 -22.81 -15.34 -1.74
CA VAL A 318 -23.15 -16.52 -0.92
C VAL A 318 -23.53 -17.70 -1.82
N SER A 319 -23.32 -18.93 -1.36
CA SER A 319 -23.74 -20.12 -2.11
C SER A 319 -25.27 -20.22 -2.20
N LYS A 320 -25.81 -20.97 -3.17
CA LYS A 320 -27.27 -21.16 -3.31
C LYS A 320 -27.86 -21.94 -2.12
N GLU A 321 -27.06 -22.83 -1.53
CA GLU A 321 -27.40 -23.66 -0.39
C GLU A 321 -27.41 -22.85 0.89
N ASP A 322 -26.38 -22.03 1.14
CA ASP A 322 -26.32 -21.14 2.30
C ASP A 322 -27.41 -20.06 2.22
N ALA A 323 -27.66 -19.50 1.04
CA ALA A 323 -28.76 -18.56 0.84
C ALA A 323 -30.11 -19.15 1.26
N ARG A 324 -30.40 -20.41 0.90
CA ARG A 324 -31.60 -21.12 1.37
C ARG A 324 -31.59 -21.35 2.88
N LYS A 325 -30.45 -21.77 3.45
CA LYS A 325 -30.29 -22.02 4.89
C LYS A 325 -30.55 -20.76 5.72
N TYR A 326 -30.05 -19.60 5.27
CA TYR A 326 -30.17 -18.32 5.98
C TYR A 326 -31.34 -17.45 5.49
N THR A 327 -32.22 -17.97 4.62
CA THR A 327 -33.39 -17.26 4.06
C THR A 327 -33.03 -15.95 3.35
N ILE A 328 -31.93 -15.96 2.60
CA ILE A 328 -31.40 -14.83 1.84
C ILE A 328 -31.75 -15.01 0.35
N SER A 329 -32.25 -13.94 -0.27
CA SER A 329 -32.53 -13.83 -1.70
C SER A 329 -31.57 -12.85 -2.38
N GLU A 330 -31.50 -12.90 -3.72
CA GLU A 330 -30.73 -11.94 -4.51
C GLU A 330 -31.17 -10.50 -4.21
N GLY A 331 -30.22 -9.62 -3.88
CA GLY A 331 -30.47 -8.21 -3.59
C GLY A 331 -30.92 -7.90 -2.16
N ASP A 332 -31.23 -8.91 -1.34
CA ASP A 332 -31.57 -8.69 0.07
C ASP A 332 -30.44 -7.93 0.78
N GLN A 333 -30.81 -6.97 1.63
CA GLN A 333 -29.84 -6.36 2.55
C GLN A 333 -29.49 -7.35 3.65
N VAL A 334 -28.21 -7.49 3.92
CA VAL A 334 -27.71 -8.41 4.93
C VAL A 334 -26.66 -7.74 5.81
N LEU A 335 -26.65 -8.16 7.07
CA LEU A 335 -25.60 -7.86 8.03
C LEU A 335 -24.57 -8.99 7.97
N VAL A 336 -23.31 -8.66 7.68
CA VAL A 336 -22.19 -9.60 7.76
C VAL A 336 -21.35 -9.23 8.96
N GLU A 337 -21.18 -10.18 9.87
CA GLU A 337 -20.53 -9.95 11.16
C GLU A 337 -19.32 -10.86 11.34
N SER A 338 -18.27 -10.32 11.93
CA SER A 338 -17.11 -11.04 12.42
C SER A 338 -16.90 -10.68 13.90
N ARG A 339 -15.98 -11.33 14.61
CA ARG A 339 -15.59 -10.95 15.99
C ARG A 339 -14.98 -9.53 16.11
N ARG A 340 -14.65 -8.86 15.00
CA ARG A 340 -14.01 -7.52 15.00
C ARG A 340 -14.97 -6.40 14.64
N GLY A 341 -16.03 -6.70 13.89
CA GLY A 341 -16.83 -5.69 13.26
C GLY A 341 -17.89 -6.28 12.36
N LYS A 342 -18.65 -5.39 11.73
CA LYS A 342 -19.82 -5.73 10.93
C LYS A 342 -19.94 -4.78 9.74
N VAL A 343 -20.52 -5.27 8.66
CA VAL A 343 -20.85 -4.48 7.47
C VAL A 343 -22.28 -4.77 7.03
N GLN A 344 -22.92 -3.80 6.40
CA GLN A 344 -24.25 -3.90 5.81
C GLN A 344 -24.12 -3.75 4.30
N VAL A 345 -24.45 -4.81 3.56
CA VAL A 345 -24.29 -4.89 2.10
C VAL A 345 -25.43 -5.68 1.46
N GLY A 346 -25.61 -5.58 0.15
CA GLY A 346 -26.53 -6.45 -0.58
C GLY A 346 -26.01 -7.88 -0.73
N ALA A 347 -26.90 -8.86 -0.82
CA ALA A 347 -26.57 -10.24 -1.09
C ALA A 347 -26.57 -10.55 -2.60
N ARG A 348 -25.59 -11.34 -3.04
CA ARG A 348 -25.52 -11.94 -4.38
C ARG A 348 -25.47 -13.46 -4.27
N VAL A 349 -26.40 -14.15 -4.91
CA VAL A 349 -26.59 -15.59 -4.73
C VAL A 349 -25.95 -16.38 -5.88
N GLY A 350 -25.07 -17.31 -5.53
CA GLY A 350 -24.41 -18.24 -6.45
C GLY A 350 -22.93 -17.95 -6.65
N LEU A 351 -22.30 -18.75 -7.51
CA LEU A 351 -20.86 -18.67 -7.84
C LEU A 351 -19.94 -18.72 -6.60
N MET A 352 -20.36 -19.45 -5.55
CA MET A 352 -19.62 -19.62 -4.31
C MET A 352 -19.75 -21.06 -3.81
N ALA A 353 -18.69 -21.59 -3.20
CA ALA A 353 -18.73 -22.90 -2.55
C ALA A 353 -19.55 -22.85 -1.26
N LEU A 354 -20.14 -23.99 -0.88
CA LEU A 354 -20.87 -24.13 0.39
C LEU A 354 -19.96 -23.77 1.57
N GLY A 355 -20.48 -22.98 2.51
CA GLY A 355 -19.75 -22.54 3.70
C GLY A 355 -18.77 -21.40 3.46
N GLN A 356 -18.71 -20.83 2.25
CA GLN A 356 -17.82 -19.71 1.91
C GLN A 356 -18.63 -18.49 1.49
N VAL A 357 -18.07 -17.31 1.77
CA VAL A 357 -18.60 -16.03 1.32
C VAL A 357 -17.50 -15.13 0.78
N PHE A 358 -17.86 -14.23 -0.14
CA PHE A 358 -16.93 -13.29 -0.74
C PHE A 358 -17.42 -11.84 -0.65
N ILE A 359 -16.52 -10.92 -0.29
CA ILE A 359 -16.79 -9.48 -0.31
C ILE A 359 -15.63 -8.76 -1.04
N PRO A 360 -15.90 -7.91 -2.04
CA PRO A 360 -14.85 -7.12 -2.68
C PRO A 360 -14.33 -6.04 -1.71
N PHE A 361 -13.01 -5.91 -1.57
CA PHE A 361 -12.41 -4.92 -0.65
C PHE A 361 -12.37 -3.49 -1.22
N HIS A 362 -12.94 -3.27 -2.39
CA HIS A 362 -12.82 -2.02 -3.14
C HIS A 362 -13.48 -0.82 -2.48
N PHE A 363 -14.44 -1.06 -1.59
CA PHE A 363 -15.40 -0.06 -1.12
C PHE A 363 -14.94 0.49 0.23
N GLY A 364 -14.52 1.76 0.22
CA GLY A 364 -14.31 2.56 1.42
C GLY A 364 -15.51 3.45 1.72
N TYR A 365 -15.26 4.63 2.23
CA TYR A 365 -16.22 5.62 2.70
C TYR A 365 -16.15 6.97 1.98
N PHE A 366 -15.16 7.23 1.11
CA PHE A 366 -15.02 8.53 0.44
C PHE A 366 -16.23 8.93 -0.43
N ASP A 367 -17.00 7.95 -0.90
CA ASP A 367 -18.24 8.12 -1.68
C ASP A 367 -19.47 7.51 -0.98
N ALA A 368 -19.40 7.25 0.33
CA ALA A 368 -20.53 6.74 1.11
C ALA A 368 -21.43 7.89 1.58
N HIS A 369 -22.74 7.74 1.46
CA HIS A 369 -23.72 8.76 1.86
C HIS A 369 -24.86 8.22 2.75
N ASP A 370 -24.87 6.92 2.99
CA ASP A 370 -25.93 6.21 3.73
C ASP A 370 -25.56 5.89 5.19
N GLY A 371 -24.33 6.21 5.59
CA GLY A 371 -23.81 5.97 6.94
C GLY A 371 -23.56 4.49 7.26
N LYS A 372 -23.55 3.59 6.26
CA LYS A 372 -23.38 2.15 6.48
C LYS A 372 -21.91 1.73 6.37
N ALA A 373 -21.46 0.91 7.31
CA ALA A 373 -20.19 0.22 7.21
C ALA A 373 -20.25 -0.77 6.03
N ARG A 374 -19.34 -0.64 5.07
CA ARG A 374 -19.35 -1.44 3.83
C ARG A 374 -17.98 -1.95 3.39
N ALA A 375 -16.91 -1.54 4.08
CA ALA A 375 -15.56 -1.95 3.76
C ALA A 375 -15.29 -3.37 4.26
N ALA A 376 -14.87 -4.27 3.37
CA ALA A 376 -14.62 -5.68 3.72
C ALA A 376 -13.61 -5.84 4.87
N ASN A 377 -12.64 -4.91 4.97
CA ASN A 377 -11.61 -4.94 5.99
C ASN A 377 -12.07 -4.51 7.40
N GLU A 378 -13.34 -4.12 7.58
CA GLU A 378 -13.96 -4.08 8.92
C GLU A 378 -14.10 -5.48 9.54
N LEU A 379 -14.11 -6.52 8.69
CA LEU A 379 -14.29 -7.92 9.10
C LEU A 379 -12.97 -8.68 9.24
N THR A 380 -11.91 -8.21 8.58
CA THR A 380 -10.66 -8.96 8.45
C THR A 380 -9.81 -8.83 9.71
N ARG A 381 -9.04 -9.88 9.99
CA ARG A 381 -8.17 -9.95 11.16
C ARG A 381 -6.80 -9.36 10.88
N GLN A 382 -6.23 -8.70 11.88
CA GLN A 382 -4.82 -8.33 11.88
C GLN A 382 -3.96 -9.58 12.12
N GLN A 383 -3.65 -10.30 11.06
CA GLN A 383 -2.77 -11.46 11.07
C GLN A 383 -1.96 -11.49 9.78
N TRP A 384 -0.71 -11.94 9.87
CA TRP A 384 0.21 -11.96 8.73
C TRP A 384 1.03 -13.25 8.67
N ASP A 385 1.54 -13.54 7.48
CA ASP A 385 2.50 -14.62 7.23
C ASP A 385 3.83 -14.36 7.98
N PRO A 386 4.39 -15.35 8.70
CA PRO A 386 5.54 -15.13 9.56
C PRO A 386 6.81 -14.75 8.80
N VAL A 387 6.94 -15.04 7.50
CA VAL A 387 8.13 -14.72 6.70
C VAL A 387 7.93 -13.40 5.97
N SER A 388 6.97 -13.36 5.05
CA SER A 388 6.71 -12.23 4.15
C SER A 388 5.99 -11.06 4.83
N LYS A 389 5.42 -11.29 6.01
CA LYS A 389 4.64 -10.30 6.77
C LYS A 389 3.39 -9.80 6.02
N GLN A 390 2.96 -10.53 4.99
CA GLN A 390 1.75 -10.22 4.25
C GLN A 390 0.49 -10.56 5.07
N PRO A 391 -0.50 -9.66 5.13
CA PRO A 391 -1.75 -9.93 5.81
C PRO A 391 -2.55 -11.11 5.21
N GLN A 392 -3.18 -11.90 6.07
CA GLN A 392 -4.03 -13.03 5.69
C GLN A 392 -5.46 -12.57 5.34
N LEU A 393 -5.61 -11.86 4.22
CA LEU A 393 -6.90 -11.28 3.78
C LEU A 393 -7.86 -12.29 3.12
N LYS A 394 -7.46 -13.54 2.96
CA LYS A 394 -8.24 -14.62 2.32
C LYS A 394 -8.79 -15.63 3.33
N SER A 395 -8.79 -15.24 4.61
CA SER A 395 -9.24 -16.05 5.73
C SER A 395 -10.02 -15.21 6.72
N GLY A 396 -10.94 -15.85 7.42
CA GLY A 396 -11.73 -15.24 8.49
C GLY A 396 -13.07 -15.95 8.64
N ALA A 397 -13.66 -15.86 9.82
CA ALA A 397 -14.99 -16.43 10.07
C ALA A 397 -16.02 -15.31 10.23
N VAL A 398 -17.16 -15.50 9.57
CA VAL A 398 -18.29 -14.56 9.60
C VAL A 398 -19.62 -15.28 9.75
N ARG A 399 -20.63 -14.51 10.14
CA ARG A 399 -22.05 -14.85 10.05
C ARG A 399 -22.73 -13.87 9.11
N VAL A 400 -23.73 -14.33 8.38
CA VAL A 400 -24.59 -13.50 7.54
C VAL A 400 -26.02 -13.60 8.04
N THR A 401 -26.64 -12.45 8.32
CA THR A 401 -28.01 -12.33 8.81
C THR A 401 -28.81 -11.44 7.87
N LYS A 402 -29.99 -11.87 7.44
CA LYS A 402 -30.90 -11.02 6.67
C LYS A 402 -31.41 -9.87 7.54
N ILE A 403 -31.39 -8.65 6.98
CA ILE A 403 -32.00 -7.49 7.62
C ILE A 403 -33.47 -7.45 7.20
N ASP A 404 -34.37 -7.34 8.18
CA ASP A 404 -35.79 -7.15 7.90
C ASP A 404 -36.00 -5.72 7.34
N PRO A 405 -36.75 -5.54 6.24
CA PRO A 405 -37.08 -4.22 5.71
C PRO A 405 -37.68 -3.26 6.76
N SER A 406 -38.36 -3.78 7.78
CA SER A 406 -38.89 -2.98 8.89
C SER A 406 -37.81 -2.44 9.83
N ASP A 407 -36.68 -3.15 9.95
CA ASP A 407 -35.51 -2.74 10.72
C ASP A 407 -34.55 -1.87 9.89
N GLU A 408 -34.73 -1.80 8.58
CA GLU A 408 -33.85 -1.10 7.63
C GLU A 408 -33.72 0.40 7.92
N ALA A 409 -34.71 0.98 8.62
CA ALA A 409 -34.68 2.35 9.12
C ALA A 409 -33.63 2.58 10.23
N GLN A 410 -33.13 1.52 10.88
CA GLN A 410 -32.08 1.60 11.90
C GLN A 410 -30.74 1.12 11.32
N LEU A 411 -29.72 1.97 11.41
CA LEU A 411 -28.36 1.59 11.02
C LEU A 411 -27.84 0.47 11.93
N GLN A 412 -27.79 -0.76 11.42
CA GLN A 412 -27.27 -1.90 12.18
C GLN A 412 -25.75 -1.96 12.20
N ALA A 413 -25.09 -1.40 11.19
CA ALA A 413 -23.64 -1.27 11.10
C ALA A 413 -23.26 0.17 10.70
N PRO A 414 -23.10 1.10 11.65
CA PRO A 414 -22.71 2.47 11.32
C PRO A 414 -21.26 2.50 10.83
N GLU A 415 -20.98 3.26 9.78
CA GLU A 415 -19.59 3.59 9.43
C GLU A 415 -19.01 4.57 10.46
N LEU A 416 -17.80 4.27 10.95
CA LEU A 416 -17.14 5.04 12.01
C LEU A 416 -16.06 5.97 11.46
N GLN A 417 -15.83 5.95 10.15
CA GLN A 417 -14.75 6.72 9.52
C GLN A 417 -15.06 8.21 9.57
N THR A 418 -16.30 8.62 9.29
CA THR A 418 -16.74 10.02 9.41
C THR A 418 -16.57 10.56 10.80
N ALA A 419 -17.00 9.80 11.81
CA ALA A 419 -16.89 10.22 13.20
C ALA A 419 -15.42 10.42 13.60
N ALA A 420 -14.52 9.50 13.19
CA ALA A 420 -13.11 9.60 13.47
C ALA A 420 -12.44 10.80 12.78
N ALA A 421 -12.78 11.08 11.52
CA ALA A 421 -12.28 12.26 10.80
C ALA A 421 -12.70 13.57 11.48
N ARG A 422 -13.98 13.71 11.86
CA ARG A 422 -14.49 14.89 12.58
C ARG A 422 -13.79 15.08 13.92
N ALA A 423 -13.61 14.02 14.70
CA ALA A 423 -12.92 14.09 15.98
C ALA A 423 -11.46 14.57 15.83
N LYS A 424 -10.74 14.07 14.83
CA LYS A 424 -9.36 14.47 14.53
C LYS A 424 -9.28 15.94 14.07
N GLU A 425 -10.22 16.39 13.25
CA GLU A 425 -10.32 17.80 12.84
C GLU A 425 -10.56 18.75 14.03
N GLU A 426 -11.50 18.41 14.92
CA GLU A 426 -11.78 19.20 16.12
C GLU A 426 -10.55 19.32 17.02
N HIS A 427 -9.82 18.21 17.20
CA HIS A 427 -8.57 18.19 17.95
C HIS A 427 -7.52 19.11 17.31
N ASN A 428 -7.31 19.00 15.99
CA ASN A 428 -6.32 19.79 15.26
C ASN A 428 -6.65 21.29 15.32
N THR A 429 -7.92 21.65 15.21
CA THR A 429 -8.40 23.03 15.38
C THR A 429 -8.11 23.56 16.78
N LYS A 430 -8.31 22.74 17.83
CA LYS A 430 -7.98 23.10 19.22
C LYS A 430 -6.48 23.29 19.41
N GLN A 431 -5.64 22.43 18.84
CA GLN A 431 -4.17 22.58 18.90
C GLN A 431 -3.70 23.85 18.19
N ALA A 432 -4.17 24.13 16.97
CA ALA A 432 -3.81 25.34 16.23
C ALA A 432 -4.16 26.63 16.99
N ARG A 433 -5.33 26.65 17.66
CA ARG A 433 -5.73 27.76 18.54
C ARG A 433 -4.81 27.93 19.75
N ARG A 434 -4.36 26.83 20.35
CA ARG A 434 -3.44 26.84 21.51
C ARG A 434 -2.01 27.26 21.13
N ALA A 435 -1.55 26.90 19.93
CA ALA A 435 -0.20 27.22 19.43
C ALA A 435 0.00 28.70 19.06
N GLY A 436 -1.01 29.56 19.22
CA GLY A 436 -0.88 31.00 19.00
C GLY A 436 -0.69 31.38 17.54
N ALA A 437 -1.37 30.70 16.60
CA ALA A 437 -1.43 31.12 15.21
C ALA A 437 -1.78 32.63 15.15
N LYS A 438 -0.83 33.42 14.63
CA LYS A 438 -0.91 34.88 14.62
C LYS A 438 -2.18 35.32 13.91
N ARG A 439 -2.94 36.24 14.53
CA ARG A 439 -4.01 37.02 13.89
C ARG A 439 -3.48 37.61 12.57
N GLY A 440 -3.87 37.04 11.43
CA GLY A 440 -3.52 37.57 10.11
C GLY A 440 -3.50 36.55 8.98
N GLU A 441 -3.27 35.27 9.27
CA GLU A 441 -3.49 34.18 8.30
C GLU A 441 -4.83 33.54 8.64
N GLU A 442 -5.78 33.56 7.70
CA GLU A 442 -6.97 32.74 7.82
C GLU A 442 -6.52 31.31 8.07
N PRO A 443 -7.05 30.61 9.10
CA PRO A 443 -6.78 29.19 9.25
C PRO A 443 -7.13 28.55 7.91
N THR A 444 -6.17 27.87 7.28
CA THR A 444 -6.38 27.18 6.01
C THR A 444 -7.66 26.38 6.18
N GLU A 445 -8.75 26.78 5.51
CA GLU A 445 -10.02 26.07 5.62
C GLU A 445 -9.74 24.63 5.19
N LYS A 446 -9.66 23.71 6.15
CA LYS A 446 -9.57 22.30 5.81
C LYS A 446 -10.88 21.95 5.14
N PHE A 447 -10.79 21.60 3.86
CA PHE A 447 -11.92 21.30 2.99
C PHE A 447 -12.62 19.97 3.35
N LEU A 448 -13.07 19.80 4.60
CA LEU A 448 -13.92 18.67 4.98
C LEU A 448 -15.27 18.71 4.21
N GLY A 449 -15.68 19.91 3.76
CA GLY A 449 -16.83 20.10 2.88
C GLY A 449 -16.74 19.36 1.54
N TYR A 450 -15.54 19.16 0.98
CA TYR A 450 -15.36 18.32 -0.22
C TYR A 450 -15.47 16.82 0.09
N TRP A 451 -15.17 16.41 1.32
CA TRP A 451 -15.30 15.03 1.79
C TRP A 451 -16.78 14.65 2.06
N LEU A 452 -17.61 15.60 2.50
CA LEU A 452 -19.02 15.37 2.83
C LEU A 452 -20.02 15.61 1.67
N GLY A 453 -19.56 15.61 0.41
CA GLY A 453 -20.45 15.61 -0.75
C GLY A 453 -20.68 16.96 -1.43
N ALA A 454 -19.60 17.67 -1.80
CA ALA A 454 -19.67 18.79 -2.73
C ALA A 454 -18.69 18.64 -3.91
N THR A 455 -18.81 17.55 -4.67
CA THR A 455 -18.15 17.40 -5.99
C THR A 455 -18.72 18.32 -7.08
N PHE A 456 -19.75 19.13 -6.76
CA PHE A 456 -20.39 20.01 -7.74
C PHE A 456 -19.41 20.99 -8.39
N ALA A 457 -18.51 21.60 -7.60
CA ALA A 457 -17.55 22.58 -8.13
C ALA A 457 -16.52 21.96 -9.09
N SER A 458 -16.07 20.72 -8.83
CA SER A 458 -15.14 20.01 -9.72
C SER A 458 -15.82 19.55 -11.02
N ILE A 459 -17.13 19.25 -10.96
CA ILE A 459 -17.93 18.91 -12.15
C ILE A 459 -18.22 20.15 -12.99
N GLU A 460 -18.50 21.32 -12.39
CA GLU A 460 -18.67 22.56 -13.16
C GLU A 460 -17.37 23.01 -13.83
N THR A 461 -16.23 22.90 -13.13
CA THR A 461 -14.92 23.26 -13.71
C THR A 461 -14.55 22.37 -14.91
N LEU A 462 -15.06 21.14 -14.97
CA LEU A 462 -14.86 20.21 -16.10
C LEU A 462 -15.97 20.29 -17.16
N ARG A 463 -17.04 21.07 -16.94
CA ARG A 463 -18.14 21.25 -17.90
C ARG A 463 -17.84 22.34 -18.93
N ASP A 464 -16.96 23.26 -18.57
CA ASP A 464 -16.58 24.43 -19.38
C ASP A 464 -15.23 24.24 -20.12
N ILE A 465 -14.67 23.02 -20.09
CA ILE A 465 -13.57 22.53 -20.93
C ILE A 465 -14.14 21.42 -21.83
#